data_AF-A0A2S5L0D5-F1
#
_entry.id   AF-A0A2S5L0D5-F1
#
_cell.length_a   1.000
_cell.length_b   1.000
_cell.length_c   1.000
_cell.angle_alpha   90.00
_cell.angle_beta   90.00
_cell.angle_gamma   90.00
#
_symmetry.space_group_name_H-M   'P 1'
#
loop_
_entity.id
_entity.type
_entity.pdbx_description
1 polymer ?
#
loop_
_entity_poly.entity_id
_entity_poly.type
_entity_poly.pdbx_seq_one_letter_code
_entity_poly.pdbx_strand_id
1 'polypeptide(L)' 'MTQSKRLVACPTCKNLVEYSLQNAFRPFCSKRCQMIDLGAWANEDYAIPAVAKDDNLPDELTQ' A
#
# COMPACT_ATOMS: atom_id res chain seq x y z
N MET A 1 -15.82 25.99 12.39
CA MET A 1 -15.24 25.39 11.17
C MET A 1 -15.24 23.88 11.35
N THR A 2 -16.12 23.16 10.66
CA THR A 2 -16.18 21.70 10.69
C THR A 2 -15.08 21.15 9.78
N GLN A 3 -14.01 20.63 10.37
CA GLN A 3 -12.95 19.98 9.62
C GLN A 3 -13.50 18.65 9.07
N SER A 4 -13.67 18.56 7.76
CA SER A 4 -14.11 17.33 7.09
C SER A 4 -13.06 16.24 7.31
N LYS A 5 -13.49 15.12 7.91
CA LYS A 5 -12.61 13.98 8.21
C LYS A 5 -12.29 13.24 6.92
N ARG A 6 -11.00 13.16 6.56
CA ARG A 6 -10.55 12.36 5.41
C ARG A 6 -10.66 10.88 5.77
N LEU A 7 -11.51 10.14 5.07
CA LEU A 7 -11.60 8.68 5.19
C LEU A 7 -10.74 8.01 4.12
N VAL A 8 -10.05 6.93 4.49
CA VAL A 8 -9.27 6.09 3.57
C VAL A 8 -9.60 4.61 3.80
N ALA A 9 -9.47 3.79 2.76
CA ALA A 9 -9.64 2.34 2.89
C ALA A 9 -8.37 1.70 3.47
N CYS A 10 -8.52 0.86 4.48
CA CYS A 10 -7.45 0.02 5.00
C CYS A 10 -6.92 -0.90 3.88
N PRO A 11 -5.62 -0.90 3.57
CA PRO A 11 -5.08 -1.73 2.48
C PRO A 11 -5.36 -3.23 2.65
N THR A 12 -5.32 -3.71 3.90
CA THR A 12 -5.45 -5.13 4.25
C THR A 12 -6.90 -5.64 4.21
N CYS A 13 -7.85 -4.91 4.81
CA CYS A 13 -9.23 -5.39 5.01
C CYS A 13 -10.30 -4.50 4.39
N LYS A 14 -9.91 -3.40 3.74
CA LYS A 14 -10.78 -2.43 3.04
C LYS A 14 -11.75 -1.63 3.91
N ASN A 15 -11.75 -1.80 5.24
CA ASN A 15 -12.51 -0.94 6.14
C ASN A 15 -12.13 0.54 5.98
N LEU A 16 -13.13 1.42 5.95
CA LEU A 16 -12.91 2.86 5.93
C LEU A 16 -12.49 3.36 7.31
N VAL A 17 -11.39 4.10 7.37
CA VAL A 17 -10.85 4.68 8.59
C VAL A 17 -10.48 6.13 8.42
N GLU A 18 -10.61 6.88 9.51
CA GLU A 18 -10.19 8.28 9.54
C GLU A 18 -8.66 8.38 9.42
N TYR A 19 -8.22 9.16 8.44
CA TYR A 19 -6.82 9.54 8.26
C TYR A 19 -6.51 10.71 9.21
N SER A 20 -6.24 10.37 10.48
CA SER A 20 -6.04 11.31 11.58
C SER A 20 -4.90 10.86 12.48
N LEU A 21 -4.24 11.81 13.16
CA LEU A 21 -3.20 11.52 14.16
C LEU A 21 -3.69 10.59 15.28
N GLN A 22 -5.00 10.59 15.56
CA GLN A 22 -5.64 9.75 16.57
C GLN A 22 -5.61 8.27 16.19
N ASN A 23 -5.58 7.94 14.89
CA ASN A 23 -5.32 6.58 14.42
C ASN A 23 -3.81 6.38 14.29
N ALA A 24 -3.18 5.78 15.29
CA ALA A 24 -1.74 5.50 15.32
C ALA A 24 -1.28 4.53 14.21
N PHE A 25 -2.20 3.77 13.60
CA PHE A 25 -1.90 2.74 12.61
C PHE A 25 -2.27 3.14 11.19
N ARG A 26 -2.67 4.40 10.94
CA ARG A 26 -3.00 4.89 9.60
C ARG A 26 -1.89 4.53 8.57
N PRO A 27 -2.24 4.06 7.35
CA PRO A 27 -3.59 3.97 6.77
C PRO A 27 -4.38 2.72 7.19
N PHE A 28 -3.84 1.86 8.05
CA PHE A 28 -4.51 0.65 8.52
C PHE A 28 -5.56 0.95 9.60
N CYS A 29 -6.52 0.04 9.75
CA CYS A 29 -7.54 0.16 10.80
C CYS A 29 -7.08 -0.34 12.18
N SER A 30 -5.95 -1.05 12.25
CA SER A 30 -5.43 -1.64 13.49
C SER A 30 -3.99 -2.10 13.32
N LYS A 31 -3.31 -2.33 14.45
CA LYS A 31 -1.99 -3.00 14.49
C LYS A 31 -2.00 -4.35 13.78
N ARG A 32 -3.08 -5.12 13.89
CA ARG A 32 -3.21 -6.43 13.22
C ARG A 32 -3.09 -6.31 11.71
N CYS A 33 -3.83 -5.36 11.11
CA CYS A 33 -3.78 -5.17 9.65
C CYS A 33 -2.40 -4.69 9.17
N GLN A 34 -1.76 -3.79 9.92
CA GLN A 34 -0.37 -3.38 9.65
C GLN A 34 0.60 -4.58 9.67
N MET A 35 0.47 -5.47 10.65
CA MET A 35 1.35 -6.65 10.76
C MET A 35 1.10 -7.67 9.64
N ILE A 36 -0.15 -7.84 9.20
CA ILE A 36 -0.47 -8.73 8.07
C ILE A 36 0.16 -8.18 6.79
N ASP A 37 0.03 -6.88 6.53
CA ASP A 37 0.63 -6.21 5.37
C ASP A 37 2.15 -6.39 5.37
N LEU A 38 2.79 -6.13 6.52
CA LEU A 38 4.22 -6.37 6.70
C LEU A 38 4.61 -7.85 6.46
N GLY A 39 3.78 -8.79 6.90
CA GLY A 39 3.99 -10.22 6.65
C GLY A 39 3.91 -10.59 5.18
N ALA A 40 2.94 -10.04 4.44
CA ALA A 40 2.80 -10.26 2.99
C ALA A 40 4.04 -9.75 2.23
N TRP A 41 4.60 -8.60 2.63
CA TRP A 41 5.87 -8.11 2.10
C TRP A 41 7.03 -9.06 2.42
N ALA A 42 7.13 -9.52 3.67
CA ALA A 42 8.20 -10.42 4.09
C ALA A 42 8.14 -11.80 3.42
N ASN A 43 6.94 -12.24 3.02
CA ASN A 43 6.70 -13.50 2.32
C ASN A 43 6.77 -13.39 0.79
N GLU A 44 7.10 -12.21 0.25
CA GLU A 44 7.11 -11.94 -1.20
C GLU A 44 5.74 -12.14 -1.89
N ASP A 45 4.63 -12.05 -1.15
CA ASP A 45 3.27 -12.11 -1.71
C ASP A 45 2.97 -10.87 -2.58
N TYR A 46 3.70 -9.78 -2.35
CA TYR A 46 3.66 -8.58 -3.17
C TYR A 46 4.85 -8.54 -4.11
N ALA A 47 4.57 -8.59 -5.41
CA ALA A 47 5.57 -8.46 -6.46
C ALA A 47 5.09 -7.44 -7.50
N ILE A 48 6.04 -6.67 -8.04
CA ILE A 48 5.81 -5.85 -9.23
C ILE A 48 6.14 -6.73 -10.43
N PRO A 49 5.19 -6.97 -11.34
CA PRO A 49 5.46 -7.79 -12.51
C PRO A 49 6.57 -7.14 -13.35
N ALA A 50 7.55 -7.95 -13.76
CA ALA A 50 8.54 -7.49 -14.73
C ALA A 50 7.82 -7.25 -16.06
N VAL A 51 7.98 -6.05 -16.62
CA VAL A 51 7.65 -5.83 -18.02
C VAL A 51 8.68 -6.62 -18.81
N ALA A 52 8.24 -7.51 -19.71
CA ALA A 52 9.16 -8.24 -20.57
C ALA A 52 10.05 -7.20 -21.28
N LYS A 53 11.38 -7.32 -21.11
CA LYS A 53 12.30 -6.59 -21.96
C LYS A 53 11.97 -7.02 -23.40
N ASP A 54 11.61 -6.06 -24.24
CA ASP A 54 11.64 -6.31 -25.67
C ASP A 54 13.11 -6.42 -26.05
N ASP A 55 13.55 -7.62 -26.42
CA ASP A 55 14.94 -7.89 -26.82
C ASP A 55 15.39 -7.05 -28.04
N ASN A 56 14.46 -6.31 -28.68
CA ASN A 56 14.74 -5.37 -29.77
C ASN A 56 14.84 -3.90 -29.32
N LEU A 57 14.61 -3.56 -28.05
CA LEU A 57 14.82 -2.20 -27.55
C LEU A 57 16.27 -2.03 -27.06
N PRO A 58 17.03 -1.03 -27.57
CA PRO A 58 18.36 -0.75 -27.05
C PRO A 58 18.29 -0.36 -25.56
N ASP A 59 19.23 -0.91 -24.76
CA ASP A 59 19.30 -0.82 -23.29
C ASP A 59 19.36 0.63 -22.73
N GLU A 60 19.41 1.67 -23.57
CA GLU A 60 19.46 3.08 -23.15
C GLU A 60 18.11 3.69 -22.75
N LEU A 61 16.97 3.03 -23.00
CA LEU A 61 15.63 3.64 -22.80
C LEU A 61 14.81 3.03 -21.65
N THR A 62 15.33 2.04 -20.94
CA THR A 62 14.64 1.45 -19.77
C THR A 62 15.37 1.84 -18.48
N GLN A 63 15.07 3.03 -17.98
CA GLN A 63 15.33 3.44 -16.59
C GLN A 63 14.05 3.29 -15.76
#